data_AF-A0A9P6BX70-F1
#
_entry.id   AF-A0A9P6BX70-F1
#
_cell.length_a   1.000
_cell.length_b   1.000
_cell.length_c   1.000
_cell.angle_alpha   90.00
_cell.angle_beta   90.00
_cell.angle_gamma   90.00
#
_symmetry.space_group_name_H-M   'P 1'
#
loop_
_entity.id
_entity.type
_entity.pdbx_description
1 polymer ?
#
loop_
_entity_poly.entity_id
_entity_poly.type
_entity_poly.pdbx_seq_one_letter_code
_entity_poly.pdbx_strand_id
1 'polypeptide(L)'
;FFDEMEILGRECHPSARDQILHTLCYLDEPDHSAWMNSPAVAGDNWMQFRQGIMEIYPRAEDGAWFNVNNLEVFVEDNAAIPMLDWFQFGKYYQNFLTRSGWLLTRCLISYRECNKLFISGFHIDFCNQLHTQL
;
A
#
# COMPACT_ATOMS: atom_id res chain seq x y z
N PHE A 1 4.76 8.85 -2.56
CA PHE A 1 4.29 10.09 -3.19
C PHE A 1 4.38 11.32 -2.27
N PHE A 2 3.43 11.57 -1.35
CA PHE A 2 3.46 12.81 -0.54
C PHE A 2 4.72 12.95 0.31
N ASP A 3 5.21 11.86 0.90
CA ASP A 3 6.44 11.88 1.68
C ASP A 3 7.67 12.24 0.82
N GLU A 4 7.70 11.84 -0.45
CA GLU A 4 8.77 12.18 -1.40
C GLU A 4 8.70 13.67 -1.78
N MET A 5 7.50 14.20 -2.00
CA MET A 5 7.29 15.63 -2.25
C MET A 5 7.64 16.48 -1.02
N GLU A 6 7.48 15.94 0.18
CA GLU A 6 7.87 16.59 1.43
C GLU A 6 9.40 16.61 1.60
N ILE A 7 10.09 15.55 1.20
CA ILE A 7 11.57 15.51 1.13
C ILE A 7 12.06 16.58 0.15
N LEU A 8 11.52 16.62 -1.08
CA LEU A 8 11.89 17.61 -2.08
C LEU A 8 11.60 19.05 -1.63
N GLY A 9 10.47 19.29 -0.96
CA GLY A 9 10.15 20.58 -0.37
C GLY A 9 11.17 21.02 0.69
N ARG A 10 11.64 20.09 1.54
CA ARG A 10 12.68 20.39 2.52
C ARG A 10 14.04 20.68 1.89
N GLU A 11 14.40 20.01 0.80
CA GLU A 11 15.70 20.21 0.14
C GLU A 11 15.72 21.49 -0.71
N CYS A 12 14.66 21.73 -1.49
CA CYS A 12 14.61 22.85 -2.44
C CYS A 12 14.05 24.15 -1.85
N HIS A 13 13.47 24.11 -0.65
CA HIS A 13 12.89 25.26 0.05
C HIS A 13 11.93 26.12 -0.80
N PRO A 14 10.99 25.54 -1.58
CA PRO A 14 10.00 26.32 -2.31
C PRO A 14 9.00 26.97 -1.34
N SER A 15 8.26 27.97 -1.80
CA SER A 15 7.06 28.40 -1.07
C SER A 15 6.06 27.24 -1.02
N ALA A 16 5.20 27.20 0.00
CA ALA A 16 4.17 26.16 0.09
C ALA A 16 3.24 26.17 -1.14
N ARG A 17 2.99 27.35 -1.72
CA ARG A 17 2.24 27.49 -2.97
C ARG A 17 2.95 26.82 -4.15
N ASP A 18 4.25 27.09 -4.32
CA ASP A 18 5.04 26.50 -5.39
C ASP A 18 5.20 24.99 -5.22
N GLN A 19 5.32 24.51 -3.98
CA GLN A 19 5.37 23.08 -3.69
C GLN A 19 4.07 22.36 -4.12
N ILE A 20 2.91 22.96 -3.88
CA ILE A 20 1.61 22.45 -4.34
C ILE A 20 1.60 22.37 -5.87
N LEU A 21 1.97 23.45 -6.56
CA LEU A 21 1.98 23.50 -8.03
C LEU A 21 2.97 22.50 -8.64
N HIS A 22 4.18 22.39 -8.09
CA HIS A 22 5.17 21.41 -8.53
C HIS A 22 4.69 19.98 -8.31
N THR A 23 3.99 19.70 -7.20
CA THR A 23 3.44 18.36 -6.93
C THR A 23 2.47 17.91 -8.02
N LEU A 24 1.65 18.83 -8.55
CA LEU A 24 0.73 18.52 -9.64
C LEU A 24 1.47 18.10 -10.92
N CYS A 25 2.66 18.64 -11.20
CA CYS A 25 3.45 18.29 -12.38
C CYS A 25 3.93 16.83 -12.40
N TYR A 26 3.88 16.11 -11.27
CA TYR A 26 4.28 14.70 -11.18
C TYR A 26 3.12 13.71 -11.35
N LEU A 27 1.89 14.20 -11.50
CA LEU A 27 0.70 13.37 -11.65
C LEU A 27 0.46 13.01 -13.12
N ASP A 28 -0.20 11.86 -13.35
CA ASP A 28 -0.75 11.55 -14.66
C ASP A 28 -2.03 12.34 -14.92
N GLU A 29 -2.47 12.43 -16.18
CA GLU A 29 -3.64 13.22 -16.59
C GLU A 29 -4.92 13.00 -15.75
N PRO A 30 -5.32 11.76 -15.42
CA PRO A 30 -6.52 11.55 -14.60
C PRO A 30 -6.39 12.12 -13.19
N ASP A 31 -5.27 11.88 -12.49
CA ASP A 31 -5.08 12.41 -11.14
C ASP A 31 -4.80 13.91 -11.15
N HIS A 32 -4.02 14.41 -12.12
CA HIS A 32 -3.78 15.84 -12.30
C HIS A 32 -5.10 16.62 -12.43
N SER A 33 -5.98 16.18 -13.33
CA SER A 33 -7.29 16.80 -13.52
C SER A 33 -8.17 16.71 -12.26
N ALA A 34 -8.14 15.59 -11.55
CA ALA A 34 -8.90 15.44 -10.30
C ALA A 34 -8.40 16.39 -9.20
N TRP A 35 -7.08 16.49 -9.03
CA TRP A 35 -6.46 17.29 -7.97
C TRP A 35 -6.57 18.78 -8.27
N MET A 36 -6.35 19.19 -9.52
CA MET A 36 -6.42 20.60 -9.94
C MET A 36 -7.81 21.21 -9.70
N ASN A 37 -8.87 20.39 -9.80
CA ASN A 37 -10.24 20.81 -9.52
C ASN A 37 -10.61 20.78 -8.03
N SER A 38 -9.70 20.33 -7.16
CA SER A 38 -9.92 20.31 -5.71
C SER A 38 -9.79 21.71 -5.10
N PRO A 39 -10.67 22.11 -4.16
CA PRO A 39 -10.49 23.34 -3.40
C PRO A 39 -9.19 23.34 -2.58
N ALA A 40 -8.62 22.16 -2.29
CA ALA A 40 -7.36 22.01 -1.58
C ALA A 40 -6.16 22.63 -2.33
N VAL A 41 -6.24 22.72 -3.67
CA VAL A 41 -5.20 23.33 -4.50
C VAL A 41 -5.22 24.85 -4.41
N ALA A 42 -6.31 25.51 -4.01
CA ALA A 42 -6.36 26.98 -4.02
C ALA A 42 -5.57 27.64 -2.86
N GLY A 43 -5.17 26.87 -1.85
CA GLY A 43 -4.47 27.37 -0.66
C GLY A 43 -2.97 27.57 -0.82
N ASP A 44 -2.37 28.08 0.24
CA ASP A 44 -0.93 28.30 0.43
C ASP A 44 -0.36 27.47 1.59
N ASN A 45 -1.11 26.47 2.05
CA ASN A 45 -0.71 25.60 3.16
C ASN A 45 -0.55 24.15 2.67
N TRP A 46 0.69 23.67 2.66
CA TRP A 46 1.03 22.32 2.22
C TRP A 46 0.28 21.22 2.99
N MET A 47 0.13 21.38 4.30
CA MET A 47 -0.53 20.38 5.14
C MET A 47 -2.03 20.30 4.86
N GLN A 48 -2.69 21.45 4.66
CA GLN A 48 -4.10 21.51 4.27
C GLN A 48 -4.31 20.95 2.85
N PHE A 49 -3.39 21.22 1.93
CA PHE A 49 -3.41 20.60 0.61
C PHE A 49 -3.31 19.08 0.69
N ARG A 50 -2.29 18.55 1.39
CA ARG A 50 -2.13 17.10 1.61
C ARG A 50 -3.39 16.49 2.20
N GLN A 51 -3.95 17.08 3.26
CA GLN A 51 -5.16 16.58 3.90
C GLN A 51 -6.37 16.61 2.94
N GLY A 52 -6.61 17.72 2.26
CA GLY A 52 -7.76 17.86 1.36
C GLY A 52 -7.69 16.96 0.13
N ILE A 53 -6.48 16.64 -0.36
CA ILE A 53 -6.31 15.61 -1.38
C ILE A 53 -6.54 14.22 -0.79
N MET A 54 -6.02 13.92 0.39
CA MET A 54 -6.24 12.63 1.06
C MET A 54 -7.74 12.38 1.36
N GLU A 55 -8.54 13.42 1.56
CA GLU A 55 -10.00 13.30 1.70
C GLU A 55 -10.71 12.89 0.39
N ILE A 56 -10.17 13.25 -0.78
CA ILE A 56 -10.66 12.81 -2.10
C ILE A 56 -10.34 11.34 -2.34
N TYR A 57 -9.26 10.86 -1.71
CA TYR A 57 -8.86 9.46 -1.72
C TYR A 57 -9.00 8.88 -0.31
N PRO A 58 -10.24 8.62 0.19
CA PRO A 58 -10.46 8.08 1.54
C PRO A 58 -9.84 6.68 1.75
N ARG A 59 -9.32 6.05 0.68
CA ARG A 59 -8.52 4.82 0.71
C ARG A 59 -7.00 5.04 0.58
N ALA A 60 -6.54 6.30 0.55
CA ALA A 60 -5.13 6.69 0.49
C ALA A 60 -4.57 7.04 1.87
N GLU A 61 -5.39 7.12 2.93
CA GLU A 61 -4.86 6.96 4.29
C GLU A 61 -4.04 5.67 4.33
N ASP A 62 -2.81 5.79 4.82
CA ASP A 62 -1.69 4.84 4.73
C ASP A 62 -1.97 3.39 5.15
N GLY A 63 -3.21 2.99 5.48
CA GLY A 63 -3.62 1.64 5.87
C GLY A 63 -4.80 1.03 5.12
N ALA A 64 -5.52 1.77 4.26
CA ALA A 64 -6.73 1.21 3.66
C ALA A 64 -6.45 0.10 2.61
N TRP A 65 -5.26 0.09 2.01
CA TRP A 65 -4.78 -1.03 1.18
C TRP A 65 -4.21 -2.19 2.01
N PHE A 66 -3.74 -1.91 3.23
CA PHE A 66 -3.05 -2.87 4.10
C PHE A 66 -3.79 -3.06 5.43
N ASN A 67 -5.08 -3.38 5.38
CA ASN A 67 -5.80 -3.87 6.55
C ASN A 67 -5.75 -5.42 6.61
N VAL A 68 -6.10 -5.99 7.77
CA VAL A 68 -6.06 -7.44 7.99
C VAL A 68 -6.94 -8.19 6.98
N ASN A 69 -8.14 -7.67 6.71
CA ASN A 69 -9.07 -8.25 5.74
C ASN A 69 -8.48 -8.31 4.31
N ASN A 70 -7.73 -7.29 3.88
CA ASN A 70 -7.09 -7.29 2.55
C ASN A 70 -5.92 -8.29 2.51
N LEU A 71 -5.24 -8.53 3.63
CA LEU A 71 -4.23 -9.58 3.72
C LEU A 71 -4.88 -10.96 3.67
N GLU A 72 -6.01 -11.15 4.35
CA GLU A 72 -6.80 -12.39 4.33
C GLU A 72 -7.33 -12.69 2.93
N VAL A 73 -7.96 -11.72 2.25
CA VAL A 73 -8.41 -11.87 0.86
C VAL A 73 -7.24 -12.20 -0.08
N PHE A 74 -6.11 -11.50 0.06
CA PHE A 74 -4.90 -11.82 -0.72
C PHE A 74 -4.43 -13.27 -0.48
N VAL A 75 -4.48 -13.74 0.76
CA VAL A 75 -4.12 -15.11 1.13
C VAL A 75 -5.08 -16.12 0.51
N GLU A 76 -6.39 -15.87 0.60
CA GLU A 76 -7.42 -16.73 0.01
C GLU A 76 -7.31 -16.83 -1.51
N ASP A 77 -7.11 -15.69 -2.19
CA ASP A 77 -6.94 -15.65 -3.65
C ASP A 77 -5.74 -16.47 -4.12
N ASN A 78 -4.62 -16.43 -3.38
CA ASN A 78 -3.42 -17.21 -3.71
C ASN A 78 -3.55 -18.69 -3.29
N ALA A 79 -4.32 -18.99 -2.25
CA ALA A 79 -4.62 -20.37 -1.86
C ALA A 79 -5.52 -21.08 -2.89
N ALA A 80 -6.29 -20.34 -3.68
CA ALA A 80 -7.17 -20.89 -4.70
C ALA A 80 -6.43 -21.44 -5.94
N ILE A 81 -5.18 -21.04 -6.17
CA ILE A 81 -4.41 -21.41 -7.37
C ILE A 81 -3.05 -21.98 -6.95
N PRO A 82 -2.70 -23.22 -7.36
CA PRO A 82 -1.38 -23.78 -7.08
C PRO A 82 -0.25 -22.91 -7.63
N MET A 83 0.73 -22.62 -6.78
CA MET A 83 2.02 -22.09 -7.20
C MET A 83 2.88 -23.25 -7.70
N LEU A 84 3.14 -23.30 -9.00
CA LEU A 84 3.82 -24.39 -9.70
C LEU A 84 5.32 -24.11 -9.93
N ASP A 85 5.76 -22.87 -9.78
CA ASP A 85 7.14 -22.48 -10.01
C ASP A 85 7.66 -21.43 -9.01
N TRP A 86 8.97 -21.23 -9.05
CA TRP A 86 9.69 -20.28 -8.20
C TRP A 86 9.30 -18.82 -8.43
N PHE A 87 8.85 -18.47 -9.64
CA PHE A 87 8.45 -17.10 -9.96
C PHE A 87 7.12 -16.76 -9.29
N GLN A 88 6.15 -17.67 -9.35
CA GLN A 88 4.87 -17.57 -8.66
C GLN A 88 5.07 -17.50 -7.13
N PHE A 89 5.92 -18.36 -6.58
CA PHE A 89 6.28 -18.31 -5.17
C PHE A 89 6.95 -16.98 -4.79
N GLY A 90 7.95 -16.53 -5.55
CA GLY A 90 8.65 -15.27 -5.29
C GLY A 90 7.71 -14.07 -5.31
N LYS A 91 6.77 -14.05 -6.27
CA LYS A 91 5.73 -13.02 -6.37
C LYS A 91 4.79 -13.06 -5.17
N TYR A 92 4.34 -14.25 -4.74
CA TYR A 92 3.51 -14.38 -3.55
C TYR A 92 4.26 -13.88 -2.30
N TYR A 93 5.49 -14.35 -2.08
CA TYR A 93 6.32 -14.02 -0.94
C TYR A 93 6.57 -12.51 -0.81
N GLN A 94 6.99 -11.86 -1.89
CA GLN A 94 7.25 -10.41 -1.90
C GLN A 94 5.97 -9.61 -1.60
N ASN A 95 4.85 -9.96 -2.23
CA ASN A 95 3.58 -9.28 -2.01
C ASN A 95 3.06 -9.49 -0.58
N PHE A 96 3.20 -10.70 -0.04
CA PHE A 96 2.83 -11.00 1.33
C PHE A 96 3.66 -10.18 2.32
N LEU A 97 4.99 -10.11 2.15
CA LEU A 97 5.87 -9.32 3.01
C LEU A 97 5.54 -7.84 2.98
N THR A 98 5.28 -7.28 1.80
CA THR A 98 4.89 -5.86 1.68
C THR A 98 3.62 -5.57 2.46
N ARG A 99 2.60 -6.44 2.34
CA ARG A 99 1.31 -6.28 3.03
C ARG A 99 1.41 -6.51 4.54
N SER A 100 2.06 -7.60 4.95
CA SER A 100 2.19 -7.99 6.35
C SER A 100 3.17 -7.11 7.14
N GLY A 101 4.23 -6.60 6.51
CA GLY A 101 5.22 -5.73 7.16
C GLY A 101 4.61 -4.44 7.68
N TRP A 102 3.68 -3.85 6.92
CA TRP A 102 2.92 -2.68 7.35
C TRP A 102 2.05 -2.99 8.58
N LEU A 103 1.35 -4.12 8.58
CA LEU A 103 0.48 -4.57 9.68
C LEU A 103 1.29 -4.89 10.95
N LEU A 104 2.44 -5.56 10.81
CA LEU A 104 3.32 -5.92 11.92
C LEU A 104 3.92 -4.67 12.59
N THR A 105 4.37 -3.69 11.80
CA THR A 105 4.99 -2.46 12.31
C THR A 105 4.01 -1.64 13.17
N ARG A 106 2.70 -1.77 12.92
CA ARG A 106 1.64 -1.10 13.68
C ARG A 106 0.96 -1.99 14.72
N CYS A 107 1.50 -3.18 14.97
CA CYS A 107 0.94 -4.17 15.90
C CYS A 107 -0.53 -4.55 15.60
N LEU A 108 -0.95 -4.47 14.34
CA LEU A 108 -2.30 -4.84 13.90
C LEU A 108 -2.46 -6.34 13.69
N ILE A 109 -1.36 -7.07 13.53
CA ILE A 109 -1.29 -8.53 13.58
C ILE A 109 -0.09 -8.95 14.43
N SER A 110 -0.19 -10.09 15.10
CA SER A 110 0.96 -10.70 15.77
C SER A 110 1.84 -11.47 14.77
N TYR A 111 3.12 -11.69 15.12
CA TYR A 111 4.00 -12.58 14.35
C TYR A 111 3.42 -13.98 14.18
N ARG A 112 2.70 -14.49 15.20
CA ARG A 112 2.05 -15.79 15.14
C ARG A 112 0.94 -15.82 14.08
N GLU A 113 0.09 -14.80 14.04
CA GLU A 113 -0.97 -14.68 13.04
C GLU A 113 -0.39 -14.47 11.64
N CYS A 114 0.63 -13.62 11.51
CA CYS A 114 1.34 -13.40 10.25
C CYS A 114 1.89 -14.73 9.67
N ASN A 115 2.56 -15.53 10.50
CA ASN A 115 3.11 -16.81 10.07
C ASN A 115 2.02 -17.81 9.67
N LYS A 116 0.88 -17.81 10.39
CA LYS A 116 -0.27 -18.64 10.01
C LYS A 116 -0.84 -18.22 8.66
N LEU A 117 -1.08 -16.92 8.47
CA LEU A 117 -1.60 -16.37 7.21
C LEU A 117 -0.67 -16.65 6.02
N PHE A 118 0.65 -16.61 6.25
CA PHE A 118 1.62 -16.97 5.22
C PHE A 118 1.44 -18.42 4.74
N ILE A 119 1.33 -19.37 5.68
CA ILE A 119 1.12 -20.78 5.32
C ILE A 119 -0.28 -21.02 4.73
N SER A 120 -1.29 -20.28 5.18
CA SER A 120 -2.65 -20.36 4.65
C SER A 120 -2.76 -19.91 3.19
N GLY A 121 -1.78 -19.17 2.65
CA GLY A 121 -1.80 -18.72 1.25
C GLY A 121 -1.29 -19.75 0.25
N PHE A 122 -0.84 -20.91 0.72
CA PHE A 122 -0.49 -22.02 -0.15
C PHE A 122 -1.73 -22.84 -0.50
N HIS A 123 -1.74 -23.36 -1.72
CA HIS A 123 -2.81 -24.25 -2.18
C HIS A 123 -2.93 -25.50 -1.31
N ILE A 124 -4.16 -25.98 -1.14
CA ILE A 124 -4.47 -27.11 -0.25
C ILE A 124 -3.65 -28.37 -0.57
N ASP A 125 -3.34 -28.61 -1.84
CA ASP A 125 -2.50 -29.75 -2.27
C ASP A 125 -1.09 -29.68 -1.67
N PHE A 126 -0.50 -28.48 -1.61
CA PHE A 126 0.82 -28.27 -1.01
C PHE A 126 0.76 -28.49 0.51
N CYS A 127 -0.28 -27.98 1.17
CA CYS A 127 -0.51 -28.19 2.61
C CYS A 127 -0.70 -29.68 2.95
N ASN A 128 -1.45 -30.40 2.12
CA ASN A 128 -1.65 -31.85 2.27
C ASN A 128 -0.33 -32.61 2.10
N GLN A 129 0.50 -32.24 1.11
CA GLN A 129 1.82 -32.83 0.91
C GLN A 129 2.74 -32.60 2.13
N LEU A 130 2.76 -31.38 2.67
CA LEU A 130 3.54 -31.07 3.88
C LEU A 130 3.09 -31.92 5.07
N HIS A 131 1.79 -32.09 5.28
CA HIS A 131 1.27 -32.95 6.35
C HIS A 131 1.65 -34.43 6.20
N THR A 132 1.81 -34.93 4.96
CA THR A 132 2.25 -36.31 4.73
C THR A 132 3.75 -36.53 4.91
N GLN A 133 4.56 -35.46 4.99
CA GLN A 133 6.03 -35.54 5.13
C GLN A 133 6.53 -35.27 6.56
N LEU A 134 5.64 -34.91 7.49
CA LEU A 134 5.93 -34.70 8.92
C LEU A 134 5.41 -35.86 9.76
#